data_AF-A0A2E7QJ73-F1
#
_entry.id   AF-A0A2E7QJ73-F1
#
_cell.length_a   1.000
_cell.length_b   1.000
_cell.length_c   1.000
_cell.angle_alpha   90.00
_cell.angle_beta   90.00
_cell.angle_gamma   90.00
#
_symmetry.space_group_name_H-M   'P 1'
#
loop_
_entity.id
_entity.type
_entity.pdbx_description
1 polymer ?
#
loop_
_entity_poly.entity_id
_entity_poly.type
_entity_poly.pdbx_seq_one_letter_code
_entity_poly.pdbx_strand_id
1 'polypeptide(L)' 'MSTPECIKTATRQCEFLARLIEEAEQCSDHQRTALLYGMAKDETENLTKTLRQYLGRKLPAHKVGKKIAA' A
#
# COMPACT_ATOMS: atom_id res chain seq x y z
N MET A 1 12.80 0.93 -11.48
CA MET A 1 11.62 1.81 -11.28
C MET A 1 12.11 3.15 -10.74
N SER A 2 11.79 4.24 -11.42
CA SER A 2 12.17 5.59 -10.97
C SER A 2 11.24 6.07 -9.85
N THR A 3 11.62 7.13 -9.12
CA THR A 3 10.76 7.75 -8.10
C THR A 3 9.42 8.23 -8.66
N PRO A 4 9.38 8.94 -9.81
CA PRO A 4 8.12 9.39 -10.41
C PRO A 4 7.18 8.23 -10.77
N GLU A 5 7.72 7.12 -11.32
CA GLU A 5 6.90 5.94 -11.65
C GLU A 5 6.35 5.26 -10.38
N CYS A 6 7.13 5.18 -9.31
CA CYS A 6 6.66 4.62 -8.04
C CYS A 6 5.53 5.46 -7.44
N ILE A 7 5.64 6.80 -7.49
CA ILE A 7 4.59 7.71 -7.03
C ILE A 7 3.33 7.51 -7.88
N LYS A 8 3.45 7.48 -9.21
CA LYS A 8 2.32 7.28 -10.13
C LYS A 8 1.61 5.95 -9.89
N THR A 9 2.35 4.87 -9.68
CA THR A 9 1.77 3.56 -9.34
C THR A 9 1.07 3.59 -7.99
N ALA A 10 1.69 4.17 -6.96
CA ALA A 10 1.09 4.30 -5.63
C ALA A 10 -0.19 5.14 -5.67
N THR A 11 -0.21 6.26 -6.41
CA THR A 11 -1.40 7.08 -6.61
C THR A 11 -2.54 6.28 -7.22
N ARG A 12 -2.28 5.52 -8.30
CA ARG A 12 -3.30 4.67 -8.93
C ARG A 12 -3.84 3.59 -7.98
N GLN A 13 -2.97 3.00 -7.15
CA GLN A 13 -3.40 2.02 -6.15
C GLN A 13 -4.26 2.67 -5.05
N CYS A 14 -3.91 3.87 -4.58
CA CYS A 14 -4.74 4.62 -3.65
C CYS A 14 -6.12 4.97 -4.24
N GLU A 15 -6.18 5.37 -5.52
CA GLU A 15 -7.45 5.62 -6.22
C GLU A 15 -8.31 4.36 -6.31
N PHE A 16 -7.69 3.21 -6.58
CA PHE A 16 -8.40 1.93 -6.61
C PHE A 16 -8.95 1.54 -5.23
N LEU A 17 -8.14 1.70 -4.18
CA LEU A 17 -8.55 1.48 -2.79
C LEU A 17 -9.73 2.37 -2.39
N ALA A 18 -9.69 3.64 -2.77
CA ALA A 18 -10.79 4.57 -2.50
C ALA A 18 -12.10 4.08 -3.13
N ARG A 19 -12.07 3.63 -4.39
CA ARG A 19 -13.26 3.07 -5.07
C ARG A 19 -13.81 1.82 -4.39
N LEU A 20 -12.93 0.92 -3.93
CA LEU A 20 -13.36 -0.29 -3.21
C LEU A 20 -14.09 0.06 -1.90
N ILE A 21 -13.58 1.06 -1.18
CA ILE A 21 -14.19 1.54 0.07
C ILE A 21 -15.53 2.23 -0.21
N GLU A 22 -15.57 3.15 -1.19
CA GLU A 22 -16.81 3.82 -1.61
C GLU A 22 -17.90 2.81 -2.05
N GLU A 23 -17.52 1.78 -2.83
CA GLU A 23 -18.45 0.72 -3.22
C GLU A 23 -18.93 -0.09 -2.01
N ALA A 24 -18.03 -0.38 -1.05
CA ALA A 24 -18.38 -1.12 0.16
C ALA A 24 -19.35 -0.34 1.05
N GLU A 25 -19.16 0.98 1.18
CA GLU A 25 -20.02 1.89 1.96
C GLU A 25 -21.41 2.06 1.34
N GLN A 26 -21.52 1.99 0.01
CA GLN A 26 -22.79 2.06 -0.70
C GLN A 26 -23.50 0.72 -0.83
N CYS A 27 -22.83 -0.39 -0.48
CA CYS A 27 -23.38 -1.72 -0.61
C CYS A 27 -24.26 -2.10 0.60
N SER A 28 -25.50 -2.53 0.32
CA SER A 28 -26.44 -3.03 1.34
C SER A 28 -26.27 -4.53 1.65
N ASP A 29 -25.53 -5.26 0.82
CA ASP A 29 -25.24 -6.68 1.02
C ASP A 29 -23.99 -6.86 1.88
N HIS A 30 -24.19 -7.33 3.12
CA HIS A 30 -23.12 -7.55 4.09
C HIS A 30 -22.02 -8.51 3.61
N GLN A 31 -22.34 -9.53 2.81
CA GLN A 31 -21.32 -10.45 2.30
C GLN A 31 -20.45 -9.76 1.25
N ARG A 32 -21.08 -8.98 0.37
CA ARG A 32 -20.37 -8.18 -0.63
C ARG A 32 -19.52 -7.08 0.02
N THR A 33 -20.04 -6.38 1.03
CA THR A 33 -19.29 -5.39 1.81
C THR A 33 -18.06 -6.02 2.47
N ALA A 34 -18.20 -7.19 3.11
CA ALA A 34 -17.08 -7.89 3.72
C ALA A 34 -16.01 -8.29 2.68
N LEU A 35 -16.42 -8.72 1.49
CA LEU A 35 -15.51 -9.04 0.39
C LEU A 35 -14.75 -7.81 -0.12
N LEU A 36 -15.45 -6.68 -0.33
CA LEU A 36 -14.83 -5.43 -0.79
C LEU A 36 -13.83 -4.89 0.22
N TYR A 37 -14.16 -4.89 1.52
CA TYR A 37 -13.21 -4.52 2.56
C TYR A 37 -12.03 -5.49 2.68
N GLY A 38 -12.26 -6.79 2.48
CA GLY A 38 -11.20 -7.79 2.40
C GLY A 38 -10.20 -7.47 1.28
N MET A 39 -10.72 -7.20 0.08
CA MET A 39 -9.89 -6.80 -1.07
C MET A 39 -9.13 -5.49 -0.79
N ALA A 40 -9.81 -4.48 -0.21
CA ALA A 40 -9.17 -3.21 0.14
C ALA A 40 -8.03 -3.41 1.17
N LYS A 41 -8.21 -4.30 2.14
CA LYS A 41 -7.17 -4.66 3.11
C LYS A 41 -5.96 -5.28 2.41
N ASP A 42 -6.17 -6.30 1.58
CA ASP A 42 -5.10 -7.02 0.90
C ASP A 42 -4.29 -6.09 -0.03
N GLU A 43 -4.98 -5.21 -0.77
CA GLU A 43 -4.34 -4.21 -1.63
C GLU A 43 -3.56 -3.17 -0.82
N THR A 44 -4.05 -2.78 0.36
CA THR A 44 -3.34 -1.86 1.27
C THR A 44 -2.06 -2.49 1.82
N GLU A 45 -2.11 -3.78 2.18
CA GLU A 45 -0.94 -4.54 2.62
C GLU A 45 0.10 -4.67 1.50
N ASN A 46 -0.35 -4.97 0.26
CA ASN A 46 0.50 -5.04 -0.92
C ASN A 46 1.16 -3.70 -1.26
N LEU A 47 0.40 -2.59 -1.22
CA LEU A 47 0.93 -1.25 -1.42
C LEU A 47 1.99 -0.91 -0.35
N THR A 48 1.69 -1.18 0.92
CA THR A 48 2.61 -0.95 2.04
C THR A 48 3.93 -1.71 1.86
N LYS A 49 3.84 -2.99 1.48
CA LYS A 49 5.02 -3.83 1.21
C LYS A 49 5.85 -3.28 0.06
N THR A 50 5.21 -2.88 -1.03
CA THR A 50 5.86 -2.33 -2.21
C THR A 50 6.58 -1.02 -1.91
N LEU A 51 5.94 -0.11 -1.19
CA LEU A 51 6.53 1.16 -0.76
C LEU A 51 7.72 0.96 0.17
N ARG A 52 7.62 0.06 1.16
CA ARG A 52 8.74 -0.27 2.06
C ARG A 52 9.93 -0.84 1.29
N GLN A 53 9.70 -1.76 0.35
CA GLN A 53 10.76 -2.32 -0.50
C GLN A 53 11.42 -1.23 -1.35
N TYR A 54 10.63 -0.32 -1.91
CA TYR A 54 11.14 0.81 -2.68
C TYR A 54 12.02 1.73 -1.84
N LEU A 55 11.52 2.16 -0.67
CA LEU A 55 12.27 3.00 0.27
C LEU A 55 13.54 2.30 0.75
N GLY A 56 13.49 1.00 1.04
CA GLY A 56 14.65 0.21 1.43
C GLY A 56 15.73 0.13 0.35
N ARG A 57 15.37 0.14 -0.93
CA ARG A 57 16.33 0.18 -2.06
C ARG A 57 16.93 1.58 -2.28
N LYS A 58 16.22 2.64 -1.88
CA LYS A 58 16.65 4.04 -2.00
C LYS A 58 17.44 4.53 -0.80
N LEU A 59 17.22 3.94 0.37
CA LEU A 59 18.03 4.18 1.55
C LEU A 59 19.38 3.50 1.37
N PRO A 60 20.50 4.21 1.52
CA PRO A 60 21.81 3.56 1.51
C PRO A 60 21.85 2.52 2.64
N ALA A 61 22.26 1.29 2.31
CA ALA A 61 22.29 0.14 3.23
C ALA A 61 23.07 0.38 4.55
N HIS A 62 23.80 1.48 4.65
CA HIS A 62 24.59 1.91 5.80
C HIS A 62 23.84 2.76 6.84
N LYS A 63 22.54 3.07 6.66
CA LYS A 63 21.74 3.80 7.67
C LYS A 63 20.57 3.02 8.27
N VAL A 64 20.31 1.80 7.81
CA VAL A 64 19.29 0.93 8.42
C VAL A 64 20.01 -0.10 9.29
N GLY A 65 20.23 0.23 10.56
CA GLY A 65 20.70 -0.74 11.55
C GLY A 65 22.16 -0.61 12.02
N LYS A 66 22.74 0.59 12.11
CA LYS A 66 23.83 0.78 13.07
C LYS A 66 23.21 0.73 14.47
N LYS A 67 23.11 -0.49 15.03
CA LYS A 67 23.11 -0.67 16.48
C LYS A 67 24.30 0.12 17.00
N ILE A 68 24.02 1.12 17.83
CA ILE A 68 25.05 1.73 18.67
C ILE A 68 25.58 0.59 19.53
N ALA A 69 26.77 0.12 19.22
CA ALA A 69 27.49 -0.89 19.99
C ALA A 69 28.87 -0.31 20.30
N ALA A 70 29.20 -0.37 21.60
CA ALA A 70 30.34 0.17 22.33
C ALA A 70 30.29 1.67 22.61
#